data_AF-A0A524CW77-F1
#
_entry.id   AF-A0A524CW77-F1
#
_cell.length_a   1.000
_cell.length_b   1.000
_cell.length_c   1.000
_cell.angle_alpha   90.00
_cell.angle_beta   90.00
_cell.angle_gamma   90.00
#
_symmetry.space_group_name_H-M   'P 1'
#
loop_
_entity.id
_entity.type
_entity.pdbx_description
1 polymer ?
#
loop_
_entity_poly.entity_id
_entity_poly.type
_entity_poly.pdbx_seq_one_letter_code
_entity_poly.pdbx_strand_id
1 'polypeptide(L)'
;NTYFWRQSKEEIVKDVCFKVSRLVTQNMLNAIYGEKTFGLYLSALIQVGDILLPQVKEGAQPTIVPVGIDQDPHIRLSRDLTRRYYKEKKVDGKIVQEDFFLPGATYHKLLPGLDGSDKMSKRNPNSYFTFNESLESIEKKIRGALTGGRENKKMQQELGGEPQKCMIYKILMYLFEEDDEILAQEFEQCVKGELLCGEHKQTCVERVIKFIKDHRKKKEKKIDQARKILDL
;
A
#
# COMPACT_ATOMS: atom_id res chain seq x y z
N ASN A 1 -7.20 6.33 19.15
CA ASN A 1 -6.64 5.03 19.55
C ASN A 1 -5.70 4.50 18.46
N THR A 2 -4.63 5.23 18.15
CA THR A 2 -3.63 4.79 17.17
C THR A 2 -2.28 4.74 17.86
N TYR A 3 -1.58 3.62 17.74
CA TYR A 3 -0.26 3.45 18.30
C TYR A 3 0.79 3.68 17.21
N PHE A 4 1.69 4.64 17.43
CA PHE A 4 2.80 4.94 16.52
C PHE A 4 4.11 4.60 17.24
N TRP A 5 5.04 3.96 16.54
CA TRP A 5 6.33 3.62 17.10
C TRP A 5 7.45 3.75 16.07
N ARG A 6 8.68 3.84 16.57
CA ARG A 6 9.91 3.68 15.79
C ARG A 6 10.51 2.33 16.15
N GLN A 7 10.81 1.49 15.17
CA GLN A 7 11.44 0.17 15.40
C GLN A 7 12.70 0.25 16.29
N SER A 8 13.47 1.33 16.18
CA SER A 8 14.66 1.55 17.02
C SER A 8 14.36 1.75 18.52
N LYS A 9 13.16 2.25 18.84
CA LYS A 9 12.70 2.58 20.20
C LYS A 9 11.70 1.57 20.77
N GLU A 10 11.13 0.70 19.95
CA GLU A 10 10.18 -0.33 20.38
C GLU A 10 10.92 -1.62 20.73
N GLU A 11 11.12 -1.87 22.03
CA GLU A 11 11.86 -3.04 22.52
C GLU A 11 11.14 -4.35 22.24
N ILE A 12 9.82 -4.37 22.34
CA ILE A 12 9.02 -5.58 22.09
C ILE A 12 9.24 -6.09 20.66
N VAL A 13 9.26 -5.19 19.68
CA VAL A 13 9.52 -5.53 18.27
C VAL A 13 10.91 -6.15 18.09
N LYS A 14 11.93 -5.57 18.73
CA LYS A 14 13.31 -6.08 18.69
C LYS A 14 13.43 -7.45 19.37
N ASP A 15 12.75 -7.64 20.50
CA ASP A 15 12.72 -8.92 21.23
C ASP A 15 12.03 -10.01 20.41
N VAL A 16 10.93 -9.71 19.73
CA VAL A 16 10.27 -10.66 18.83
C VAL A 16 11.25 -11.10 17.73
N CYS A 17 11.96 -10.16 17.11
CA CYS A 17 12.99 -10.47 16.12
C CYS A 17 14.04 -11.43 16.68
N PHE A 18 14.60 -11.17 17.87
CA PHE A 18 15.57 -12.05 18.52
C PHE A 18 14.97 -13.46 18.73
N LYS A 19 13.76 -13.54 19.27
CA LYS A 19 13.03 -14.78 19.55
C LYS A 19 12.80 -15.66 18.32
N VAL A 20 12.37 -15.06 17.20
CA VAL A 20 12.02 -15.81 15.98
C VAL A 20 13.23 -16.07 15.07
N SER A 21 14.32 -15.31 15.22
CA SER A 21 15.53 -15.46 14.38
C SER A 21 16.15 -16.86 14.43
N ARG A 22 16.06 -17.55 15.57
CA ARG A 22 16.53 -18.94 15.73
C ARG A 22 15.76 -19.97 14.89
N LEU A 23 14.62 -19.58 14.31
CA LEU A 23 13.73 -20.47 13.55
C LEU A 23 13.86 -20.28 12.03
N VAL A 24 14.68 -19.32 11.59
CA VAL A 24 14.96 -19.08 10.17
C VAL A 24 16.34 -19.61 9.80
N THR A 25 16.47 -20.06 8.55
CA THR A 25 17.75 -20.44 7.96
C THR A 25 18.11 -19.47 6.84
N GLN A 26 19.39 -19.40 6.47
CA GLN A 26 19.82 -18.58 5.34
C GLN A 26 19.11 -18.99 4.04
N ASN A 27 18.89 -20.30 3.84
CA ASN A 27 18.18 -20.80 2.66
C ASN A 27 16.73 -20.32 2.60
N MET A 28 16.03 -20.26 3.73
CA MET A 28 14.67 -19.69 3.80
C MET A 28 14.67 -18.20 3.44
N LEU A 29 15.61 -17.44 3.99
CA LEU A 29 15.72 -16.00 3.72
C LEU A 29 16.07 -15.72 2.26
N ASN A 30 16.99 -16.48 1.68
CA ASN A 30 17.35 -16.40 0.26
C ASN A 30 16.18 -16.77 -0.64
N ALA A 31 15.38 -17.78 -0.29
CA ALA A 31 14.22 -18.19 -1.07
C ALA A 31 13.13 -17.11 -1.12
N ILE A 32 12.98 -16.34 -0.05
CA ILE A 32 11.93 -15.32 0.06
C ILE A 32 12.37 -13.97 -0.50
N TYR A 33 13.58 -13.52 -0.15
CA TYR A 33 14.05 -12.15 -0.46
C TYR A 33 15.16 -12.10 -1.50
N GLY A 34 15.68 -13.25 -1.93
CA GLY A 34 16.94 -13.34 -2.67
C GLY A 34 18.16 -13.11 -1.79
N GLU A 35 19.34 -13.10 -2.40
CA GLU A 35 20.59 -12.75 -1.73
C GLU A 35 20.61 -11.25 -1.39
N LYS A 36 20.85 -10.95 -0.12
CA LYS A 36 20.84 -9.60 0.46
C LYS A 36 21.91 -9.47 1.52
N THR A 37 22.25 -8.23 1.86
CA THR A 37 23.07 -7.95 3.03
C THR A 37 22.32 -8.33 4.30
N PHE A 38 23.06 -8.75 5.34
CA PHE A 38 22.48 -9.21 6.60
C PHE A 38 21.48 -8.22 7.21
N GLY A 39 21.75 -6.91 7.11
CA GLY A 39 20.85 -5.87 7.61
C GLY A 39 19.45 -5.91 7.00
N LEU A 40 19.30 -6.32 5.74
CA LEU A 40 17.99 -6.46 5.10
C LEU A 40 17.23 -7.70 5.59
N TYR A 41 17.93 -8.80 5.89
CA TYR A 41 17.32 -9.95 6.54
C TYR A 41 16.87 -9.63 7.96
N LEU A 42 17.71 -8.91 8.71
CA LEU A 42 17.35 -8.44 10.04
C LEU A 42 16.11 -7.53 9.99
N SER A 43 16.05 -6.62 9.02
CA SER A 43 14.87 -5.78 8.79
C SER A 43 13.61 -6.60 8.54
N ALA A 44 13.70 -7.68 7.76
CA ALA A 44 12.56 -8.58 7.54
C ALA A 44 12.12 -9.26 8.84
N LEU A 45 13.05 -9.69 9.70
CA LEU A 45 12.69 -10.29 10.99
C LEU A 45 12.11 -9.26 11.98
N ILE A 46 12.57 -8.02 11.95
CA ILE A 46 11.98 -6.91 12.70
C ILE A 46 10.52 -6.66 12.27
N GLN A 47 10.21 -6.76 10.97
CA GLN A 47 8.83 -6.63 10.48
C GLN A 47 7.88 -7.70 11.02
N VAL A 48 8.39 -8.90 11.32
CA VAL A 48 7.61 -9.91 12.06
C VAL A 48 7.23 -9.39 13.44
N GLY A 49 8.17 -8.74 14.13
CA GLY A 49 7.90 -8.04 15.39
C GLY A 49 6.81 -6.98 15.27
N ASP A 50 6.83 -6.17 14.22
CA ASP A 50 5.80 -5.16 13.97
C ASP A 50 4.41 -5.77 13.80
N ILE A 51 4.32 -6.89 13.05
CA ILE A 51 3.05 -7.61 12.84
C ILE A 51 2.53 -8.20 14.15
N LEU A 52 3.40 -8.76 14.98
CA LEU A 52 2.99 -9.42 16.22
C LEU A 52 2.84 -8.47 17.41
N LEU A 53 3.28 -7.22 17.29
CA LEU A 53 3.29 -6.25 18.37
C LEU A 53 1.94 -6.12 19.11
N PRO A 54 0.77 -6.00 18.44
CA PRO A 54 -0.51 -5.91 19.15
C PRO A 54 -0.77 -7.11 20.06
N GLN A 55 -0.44 -8.32 19.59
CA GLN A 55 -0.65 -9.55 20.36
C GLN A 55 0.33 -9.70 21.52
N VAL A 56 1.60 -9.35 21.29
CA VAL A 56 2.64 -9.46 22.31
C VAL A 56 2.49 -8.39 23.39
N LYS A 57 2.00 -7.21 23.03
CA LYS A 57 1.86 -6.07 23.92
C LYS A 57 0.56 -6.08 24.71
N GLU A 58 -0.57 -6.37 24.07
CA GLU A 58 -1.91 -6.18 24.66
C GLU A 58 -2.64 -7.52 24.93
N GLY A 59 -2.01 -8.65 24.59
CA GLY A 59 -2.59 -9.98 24.76
C GLY A 59 -3.15 -10.56 23.46
N ALA A 60 -3.55 -11.82 23.50
CA ALA A 60 -4.00 -12.57 22.33
C ALA A 60 -5.17 -11.88 21.62
N GLN A 61 -4.95 -11.47 20.36
CA GLN A 61 -5.97 -10.81 19.54
C GLN A 61 -5.73 -11.06 18.05
N PRO A 62 -6.79 -11.09 17.21
CA PRO A 62 -6.61 -11.18 15.76
C PRO A 62 -5.85 -9.97 15.20
N THR A 63 -4.71 -10.21 14.53
CA THR A 63 -4.00 -9.19 13.74
C THR A 63 -4.34 -9.33 12.27
N ILE A 64 -4.73 -8.24 11.61
CA ILE A 64 -4.93 -8.17 10.15
C ILE A 64 -3.94 -7.17 9.55
N VAL A 65 -3.18 -7.60 8.54
CA VAL A 65 -2.19 -6.77 7.84
C VAL A 65 -2.65 -6.52 6.39
N PRO A 66 -2.94 -5.27 5.99
CA PRO A 66 -3.22 -4.96 4.59
C PRO A 66 -1.93 -4.92 3.78
N VAL A 67 -1.84 -5.75 2.73
CA VAL A 67 -0.63 -5.89 1.92
C VAL A 67 -0.91 -6.00 0.42
N GLY A 68 0.08 -5.63 -0.39
CA GLY A 68 0.11 -6.03 -1.79
C GLY A 68 0.43 -7.51 -1.93
N ILE A 69 0.03 -8.12 -3.04
CA ILE A 69 0.28 -9.55 -3.31
C ILE A 69 1.77 -9.90 -3.31
N ASP A 70 2.64 -8.95 -3.65
CA ASP A 70 4.10 -9.07 -3.63
C ASP A 70 4.69 -9.27 -2.23
N GLN A 71 3.94 -8.92 -1.18
CA GLN A 71 4.36 -9.08 0.21
C GLN A 71 3.86 -10.39 0.85
N ASP A 72 3.05 -11.18 0.14
CA ASP A 72 2.53 -12.46 0.63
C ASP A 72 3.62 -13.41 1.17
N PRO A 73 4.79 -13.57 0.50
CA PRO A 73 5.85 -14.42 1.02
C PRO A 73 6.30 -14.05 2.44
N HIS A 74 6.31 -12.76 2.77
CA HIS A 74 6.65 -12.26 4.11
C HIS A 74 5.55 -12.55 5.14
N ILE A 75 4.27 -12.42 4.74
CA ILE A 75 3.13 -12.79 5.59
C ILE A 75 3.16 -14.28 5.91
N ARG A 76 3.46 -15.13 4.92
CA ARG A 76 3.60 -16.58 5.11
C ARG A 76 4.72 -16.92 6.09
N LEU A 77 5.90 -16.30 5.93
CA LEU A 77 7.00 -16.42 6.90
C LEU A 77 6.55 -16.01 8.31
N SER A 78 5.87 -14.86 8.43
CA SER A 78 5.39 -14.36 9.72
C SER A 78 4.42 -15.34 10.39
N ARG A 79 3.51 -15.96 9.63
CA ARG A 79 2.60 -17.00 10.12
C ARG A 79 3.33 -18.25 10.58
N ASP A 80 4.33 -18.71 9.83
CA ASP A 80 5.12 -19.88 10.19
C ASP A 80 5.94 -19.65 11.47
N LEU A 81 6.56 -18.47 11.60
CA LEU A 81 7.31 -18.10 12.80
C LEU A 81 6.41 -17.93 14.02
N THR A 82 5.23 -17.32 13.83
CA THR A 82 4.21 -17.20 14.87
C THR A 82 3.77 -18.57 15.37
N ARG A 83 3.47 -19.47 14.42
CA ARG A 83 3.07 -20.84 14.73
C ARG A 83 4.14 -21.55 15.56
N ARG A 84 5.39 -21.54 15.10
CA ARG A 84 6.48 -22.31 15.71
C ARG A 84 7.00 -21.74 17.03
N TYR A 85 6.92 -20.43 17.24
CA TYR A 85 7.42 -19.80 18.47
C TYR A 85 6.32 -19.55 19.50
N TYR A 86 5.21 -18.93 19.09
CA TYR A 86 4.20 -18.42 20.01
C TYR A 86 3.03 -19.39 20.20
N LYS A 87 2.60 -20.06 19.13
CA LYS A 87 1.40 -20.92 19.19
C LYS A 87 1.69 -22.36 19.59
N GLU A 88 2.71 -22.98 19.03
CA GLU A 88 3.05 -24.39 19.26
C GLU A 88 4.26 -24.49 20.19
N LYS A 89 4.02 -24.64 21.49
CA LYS A 89 5.10 -24.91 22.47
C LYS A 89 5.26 -26.40 22.68
N LYS A 90 6.51 -26.86 22.71
CA LYS A 90 6.82 -28.24 23.14
C LYS A 90 7.00 -28.27 24.66
N VAL A 91 6.12 -28.99 25.34
CA VAL A 91 6.20 -29.29 26.78
C VAL A 91 6.24 -30.81 26.90
N ASP A 92 7.30 -31.35 27.50
CA ASP A 92 7.52 -32.80 27.68
C ASP A 92 7.36 -33.64 26.41
N GLY A 93 7.86 -33.11 25.29
CA GLY A 93 7.79 -33.77 23.97
C GLY A 93 6.42 -33.68 23.28
N LYS A 94 5.40 -33.11 23.92
CA LYS A 94 4.06 -32.88 23.35
C LYS A 94 3.89 -31.43 22.89
N ILE A 95 3.14 -31.22 21.83
CA ILE A 95 2.79 -29.87 21.34
C ILE A 95 1.57 -29.38 22.12
N VAL A 96 1.72 -28.26 22.82
CA VAL A 96 0.66 -27.52 23.50
C VAL A 96 0.36 -26.27 22.67
N GLN A 97 -0.92 -25.98 22.47
CA GLN A 97 -1.36 -24.75 21.81
C GLN A 97 -1.59 -23.64 22.83
N GLU A 98 -0.89 -22.54 22.64
CA GLU A 98 -1.09 -21.29 23.38
C GLU A 98 -2.14 -20.43 22.71
N ASP A 99 -2.73 -19.52 23.49
CA ASP A 99 -3.66 -18.52 22.97
C ASP A 99 -2.89 -17.45 22.18
N PHE A 100 -2.81 -17.67 20.86
CA PHE A 100 -2.15 -16.78 19.91
C PHE A 100 -2.76 -16.92 18.52
N PHE A 101 -2.94 -15.80 17.82
CA PHE A 101 -3.53 -15.75 16.49
C PHE A 101 -2.43 -15.68 15.44
N LEU A 102 -2.58 -16.50 14.39
CA LEU A 102 -1.74 -16.36 13.21
C LEU A 102 -2.16 -15.07 12.49
N PRO A 103 -1.22 -14.20 12.08
CA PRO A 103 -1.54 -12.98 11.36
C PRO A 103 -2.40 -13.28 10.12
N GLY A 104 -3.54 -12.59 10.02
CA GLY A 104 -4.34 -12.51 8.81
C GLY A 104 -3.84 -11.40 7.90
N ALA A 105 -4.19 -11.46 6.62
CA ALA A 105 -3.87 -10.42 5.66
C ALA A 105 -5.06 -10.14 4.73
N THR A 106 -5.19 -8.88 4.33
CA THR A 106 -6.04 -8.47 3.21
C THR A 106 -5.14 -8.07 2.04
N TYR A 107 -5.57 -8.42 0.82
CA TYR A 107 -4.77 -8.19 -0.39
C TYR A 107 -5.41 -7.09 -1.23
N HIS A 108 -4.61 -6.07 -1.57
CA HIS A 108 -5.05 -4.99 -2.45
C HIS A 108 -4.24 -4.97 -3.75
N LYS A 109 -4.87 -4.49 -4.82
CA LYS A 109 -4.18 -4.24 -6.08
C LYS A 109 -3.28 -3.02 -5.92
N LEU A 110 -2.08 -3.10 -6.49
CA LEU A 110 -1.20 -1.94 -6.58
C LEU A 110 -1.77 -0.96 -7.60
N LEU A 111 -1.74 0.32 -7.26
CA LEU A 111 -2.11 1.38 -8.20
C LEU A 111 -0.97 1.52 -9.22
N PRO A 112 -1.23 1.33 -10.53
CA PRO A 112 -0.23 1.53 -11.57
C PRO A 112 0.28 2.97 -11.61
N GLY A 113 1.44 3.16 -12.22
CA GLY A 113 1.96 4.49 -12.50
C GLY A 113 1.10 5.24 -13.52
N LEU A 114 1.12 6.57 -13.46
CA LEU A 114 0.45 7.43 -14.44
C LEU A 114 0.96 7.22 -15.87
N ASP A 115 2.17 6.70 -16.01
CA ASP A 115 2.80 6.31 -17.28
C ASP A 115 2.33 4.94 -17.81
N GLY A 116 1.47 4.23 -17.06
CA GLY A 116 1.01 2.89 -17.39
C GLY A 116 1.90 1.76 -16.88
N SER A 117 2.97 2.07 -16.14
CA SER A 117 3.80 1.05 -15.50
C SER A 117 3.02 0.29 -14.41
N ASP A 118 3.40 -0.96 -14.15
CA ASP A 118 2.70 -1.83 -13.17
C ASP A 118 2.65 -1.23 -11.76
N LYS A 119 3.62 -0.38 -11.42
CA LYS A 119 3.71 0.27 -10.11
C LYS A 119 4.34 1.65 -10.20
N MET A 120 3.88 2.55 -9.34
CA MET A 120 4.55 3.83 -9.11
C MET A 120 6.00 3.63 -8.68
N SER A 121 6.90 4.47 -9.21
CA SER A 121 8.33 4.36 -8.94
C SER A 121 8.96 5.73 -8.70
N LYS A 122 9.67 5.87 -7.57
CA LYS A 122 10.47 7.08 -7.29
C LYS A 122 11.52 7.38 -8.36
N ARG A 123 11.99 6.35 -9.07
CA ARG A 123 12.96 6.50 -10.17
C ARG A 123 12.35 7.11 -11.43
N ASN A 124 11.03 7.02 -11.60
CA ASN A 124 10.31 7.72 -12.64
C ASN A 124 9.37 8.77 -12.04
N PRO A 125 9.81 10.03 -11.88
CA PRO A 125 9.00 11.10 -11.29
C PRO A 125 7.67 11.38 -12.00
N ASN A 126 7.52 10.97 -13.27
CA ASN A 126 6.29 11.13 -14.03
C ASN A 126 5.29 9.98 -13.81
N SER A 127 5.71 8.88 -13.17
CA SER A 127 4.82 7.76 -12.84
C SER A 127 3.89 8.05 -11.66
N TYR A 128 4.14 9.10 -10.87
CA TYR A 128 3.37 9.41 -9.67
C TYR A 128 3.45 10.89 -9.30
N PHE A 129 2.55 11.32 -8.41
CA PHE A 129 2.68 12.58 -7.70
C PHE A 129 2.64 12.37 -6.19
N THR A 130 3.21 13.32 -5.45
CA THR A 130 3.21 13.40 -4.00
C THR A 130 2.28 14.51 -3.54
N PHE A 131 1.72 14.39 -2.35
CA PHE A 131 0.81 15.42 -1.83
C PHE A 131 1.51 16.74 -1.44
N ASN A 132 2.85 16.81 -1.49
CA ASN A 132 3.61 18.01 -1.13
C ASN A 132 4.19 18.77 -2.34
N GLU A 133 4.07 18.27 -3.57
CA GLU A 133 4.58 18.98 -4.76
C GLU A 133 3.64 20.11 -5.22
N SER A 134 4.08 21.02 -6.09
CA SER A 134 3.23 22.15 -6.51
C SER A 134 1.96 21.67 -7.24
N LEU A 135 0.85 22.42 -7.14
CA LEU A 135 -0.41 22.03 -7.80
C LEU A 135 -0.23 21.97 -9.32
N GLU A 136 0.60 22.85 -9.89
CA GLU A 136 0.92 22.87 -11.32
C GLU A 136 1.67 21.59 -11.75
N SER A 137 2.56 21.08 -10.90
CA SER A 137 3.28 19.82 -11.16
C SER A 137 2.32 18.63 -11.18
N ILE A 138 1.37 18.59 -10.25
CA ILE A 138 0.35 17.53 -10.17
C ILE A 138 -0.55 17.57 -11.40
N GLU A 139 -1.05 18.76 -11.74
CA GLU A 139 -1.87 18.97 -12.94
C GLU A 139 -1.14 18.53 -14.21
N LYS A 140 0.13 18.92 -14.37
CA LYS A 140 0.96 18.52 -15.51
C LYS A 140 1.11 17.01 -15.60
N LYS A 141 1.34 16.32 -14.49
CA LYS A 141 1.48 14.85 -14.46
C LYS A 141 0.18 14.14 -14.78
N ILE A 142 -0.96 14.59 -14.24
CA ILE A 142 -2.28 14.02 -14.56
C ILE A 142 -2.59 14.24 -16.04
N ARG A 143 -2.36 15.45 -16.57
CA ARG A 143 -2.54 15.73 -18.00
C ARG A 143 -1.62 14.89 -18.89
N GLY A 144 -0.42 14.57 -18.42
CA GLY A 144 0.53 13.68 -19.10
C GLY A 144 0.27 12.18 -18.92
N ALA A 145 -0.72 11.78 -18.12
CA ALA A 145 -0.96 10.37 -17.83
C ALA A 145 -1.45 9.59 -19.06
N LEU A 146 -1.09 8.31 -19.11
CA LEU A 146 -1.54 7.35 -20.11
C LEU A 146 -3.05 7.15 -20.02
N THR A 147 -3.71 7.29 -21.15
CA THR A 147 -5.15 7.08 -21.31
C THR A 147 -5.42 5.89 -22.21
N GLY A 148 -6.59 5.26 -22.05
CA GLY A 148 -7.10 4.27 -23.00
C GLY A 148 -7.86 4.89 -24.18
N GLY A 149 -7.62 6.16 -24.49
CA GLY A 149 -8.28 6.85 -25.60
C GLY A 149 -7.71 6.50 -26.97
N ARG A 150 -8.33 7.03 -28.01
CA ARG A 150 -7.88 6.90 -29.41
C ARG A 150 -6.97 8.06 -29.83
N GLU A 151 -6.36 7.93 -31.00
CA GLU A 151 -5.41 8.90 -31.57
C GLU A 151 -6.01 10.29 -31.76
N ASN A 152 -7.29 10.36 -32.12
CA ASN A 152 -7.99 11.62 -32.38
C ASN A 152 -9.45 11.57 -31.90
N LYS A 153 -10.05 12.77 -31.79
CA LYS A 153 -11.42 12.96 -31.30
C LYS A 153 -12.45 12.14 -32.10
N LYS A 154 -12.33 12.11 -33.43
CA LYS A 154 -13.27 11.42 -34.30
C LYS A 154 -13.27 9.92 -34.02
N MET A 155 -12.09 9.31 -33.94
CA MET A 155 -11.96 7.89 -33.60
C MET A 155 -12.44 7.59 -32.18
N GLN A 156 -12.22 8.49 -31.22
CA GLN A 156 -12.75 8.34 -29.87
C GLN A 156 -14.29 8.29 -29.87
N GLN A 157 -14.93 9.17 -30.65
CA GLN A 157 -16.39 9.23 -30.76
C GLN A 157 -16.98 8.03 -31.52
N GLU A 158 -16.27 7.50 -32.52
CA GLU A 158 -16.74 6.36 -33.33
C GLU A 158 -16.48 5.00 -32.65
N LEU A 159 -15.33 4.83 -31.98
CA LEU A 159 -14.84 3.55 -31.47
C LEU A 159 -14.82 3.45 -29.94
N GLY A 160 -15.12 4.54 -29.23
CA GLY A 160 -15.01 4.61 -27.78
C GLY A 160 -13.57 4.52 -27.25
N GLY A 161 -13.42 4.71 -25.95
CA GLY A 161 -12.18 4.48 -25.21
C GLY A 161 -12.14 3.12 -24.49
N GLU A 162 -10.98 2.84 -23.90
CA GLU A 162 -10.70 1.64 -23.10
C GLU A 162 -10.39 2.02 -21.64
N PRO A 163 -11.40 2.26 -20.78
CA PRO A 163 -11.20 2.68 -19.39
C PRO A 163 -10.28 1.74 -18.58
N GLN A 164 -10.30 0.44 -18.89
CA GLN A 164 -9.46 -0.59 -18.27
C GLN A 164 -7.96 -0.37 -18.46
N LYS A 165 -7.56 0.36 -19.51
CA LYS A 165 -6.17 0.76 -19.79
C LYS A 165 -5.87 2.19 -19.34
N CYS A 166 -6.89 2.95 -18.94
CA CYS A 166 -6.78 4.37 -18.63
C CYS A 166 -6.31 4.62 -17.20
N MET A 167 -5.20 5.34 -17.01
CA MET A 167 -4.70 5.68 -15.68
C MET A 167 -5.57 6.73 -14.98
N ILE A 168 -6.26 7.59 -15.75
CA ILE A 168 -7.19 8.59 -15.23
C ILE A 168 -8.41 7.92 -14.60
N TYR A 169 -9.04 6.97 -15.31
CA TYR A 169 -10.16 6.22 -14.76
C TYR A 169 -9.73 5.42 -13.52
N LYS A 170 -8.57 4.75 -13.58
CA LYS A 170 -8.05 3.99 -12.44
C LYS A 170 -7.82 4.86 -11.21
N ILE A 171 -7.14 6.01 -11.34
CA ILE A 171 -6.82 6.83 -10.17
C ILE A 171 -8.08 7.43 -9.53
N LEU A 172 -9.09 7.78 -10.33
CA LEU A 172 -10.41 8.19 -9.83
C LEU A 172 -11.06 7.03 -9.06
N MET A 173 -11.23 5.87 -9.71
CA MET A 173 -11.84 4.67 -9.14
C MET A 173 -11.18 4.20 -7.84
N TYR A 174 -9.86 4.32 -7.72
CA TYR A 174 -9.16 3.85 -6.52
C TYR A 174 -9.12 4.86 -5.37
N LEU A 175 -9.16 6.17 -5.64
CA LEU A 175 -8.78 7.18 -4.64
C LEU A 175 -9.58 8.49 -4.65
N PHE A 176 -10.11 8.93 -5.78
CA PHE A 176 -10.57 10.32 -5.95
C PHE A 176 -12.03 10.44 -6.39
N GLU A 177 -12.74 9.32 -6.53
CA GLU A 177 -14.19 9.26 -6.63
C GLU A 177 -14.70 8.18 -5.68
N GLU A 178 -15.66 8.55 -4.83
CA GLU A 178 -16.26 7.65 -3.84
C GLU A 178 -17.63 7.14 -4.31
N ASP A 179 -18.25 7.82 -5.30
CA ASP A 179 -19.54 7.46 -5.85
C ASP A 179 -19.40 6.48 -7.03
N ASP A 180 -19.80 5.24 -6.80
CA ASP A 180 -19.78 4.16 -7.80
C ASP A 180 -20.69 4.47 -9.02
N GLU A 181 -21.77 5.24 -8.85
CA GLU A 181 -22.66 5.61 -9.95
C GLU A 181 -21.96 6.60 -10.89
N ILE A 182 -21.21 7.57 -10.35
CA ILE A 182 -20.40 8.51 -11.14
C ILE A 182 -19.34 7.74 -11.93
N LEU A 183 -18.65 6.79 -11.29
CA LEU A 183 -17.65 5.96 -11.96
C LEU A 183 -18.27 5.11 -13.08
N ALA A 184 -19.43 4.50 -12.84
CA ALA A 184 -20.14 3.72 -13.85
C ALA A 184 -20.56 4.59 -15.05
N GLN A 185 -21.07 5.80 -14.79
CA GLN A 185 -21.43 6.74 -15.84
C GLN A 185 -20.22 7.17 -16.67
N GLU A 186 -19.11 7.55 -16.03
CA GLU A 186 -17.86 7.92 -16.72
C GLU A 186 -17.31 6.76 -17.54
N PHE A 187 -17.41 5.53 -17.03
CA PHE A 187 -17.02 4.32 -17.75
C PHE A 187 -17.87 4.16 -19.02
N GLU A 188 -19.19 4.23 -18.89
CA GLU A 188 -20.11 4.09 -20.02
C GLU A 188 -19.91 5.17 -21.07
N GLN A 189 -19.83 6.44 -20.66
CA GLN A 189 -19.61 7.56 -21.57
C GLN A 189 -18.28 7.44 -22.31
N CYS A 190 -17.22 6.96 -21.63
CA CYS A 190 -15.94 6.71 -22.27
C CYS A 190 -16.04 5.60 -23.32
N VAL A 191 -16.70 4.48 -22.99
CA VAL A 191 -16.90 3.34 -23.93
C VAL A 191 -17.79 3.72 -25.11
N LYS A 192 -18.78 4.59 -24.91
CA LYS A 192 -19.66 5.11 -25.98
C LYS A 192 -19.01 6.21 -26.81
N GLY A 193 -17.83 6.72 -26.42
CA GLY A 193 -17.16 7.81 -27.11
C GLY A 193 -17.72 9.21 -26.81
N GLU A 194 -18.62 9.30 -25.83
CA GLU A 194 -19.27 10.54 -25.38
C GLU A 194 -18.34 11.39 -24.50
N LEU A 195 -17.44 10.75 -23.75
CA LEU A 195 -16.46 11.40 -22.88
C LEU A 195 -15.08 11.46 -23.55
N LEU A 196 -14.53 12.66 -23.73
CA LEU A 196 -13.19 12.83 -24.29
C LEU A 196 -12.13 12.73 -23.19
N CYS A 197 -10.95 12.18 -23.54
CA CYS A 197 -9.86 12.02 -22.58
C CYS A 197 -9.36 13.34 -21.97
N GLY A 198 -9.41 14.44 -22.73
CA GLY A 198 -9.03 15.77 -22.23
C GLY A 198 -9.99 16.28 -21.15
N GLU A 199 -11.29 16.06 -21.35
CA GLU A 199 -12.34 16.42 -20.39
C GLU A 199 -12.21 15.57 -19.13
N HIS A 200 -12.05 14.25 -19.28
CA HIS A 200 -11.87 13.35 -18.14
C HIS A 200 -10.61 13.67 -17.32
N LYS A 201 -9.52 14.03 -18.00
CA LYS A 201 -8.29 14.53 -17.35
C LYS A 201 -8.56 15.79 -16.54
N GLN A 202 -9.35 16.73 -17.07
CA GLN A 202 -9.68 17.98 -16.39
C GLN A 202 -10.50 17.71 -15.13
N THR A 203 -11.53 16.87 -15.21
CA THR A 203 -12.31 16.43 -14.04
C THR A 203 -11.43 15.77 -12.98
N CYS A 204 -10.50 14.91 -13.39
CA CYS A 204 -9.54 14.27 -12.48
C CYS A 204 -8.63 15.29 -11.79
N VAL A 205 -8.09 16.26 -12.53
CA VAL A 205 -7.29 17.36 -11.96
C VAL A 205 -8.08 18.10 -10.88
N GLU A 206 -9.35 18.44 -11.13
CA GLU A 206 -10.18 19.17 -10.19
C GLU A 206 -10.42 18.39 -8.89
N ARG A 207 -10.80 17.10 -8.99
CA ARG A 207 -11.01 16.22 -7.83
C ARG A 207 -9.72 16.02 -7.03
N VAL A 208 -8.60 15.77 -7.70
CA VAL A 208 -7.29 15.60 -7.05
C VAL A 208 -6.84 16.89 -6.35
N ILE A 209 -6.93 18.04 -7.02
CA ILE A 209 -6.52 19.33 -6.42
C ILE A 209 -7.39 19.65 -5.20
N LYS A 210 -8.70 19.42 -5.28
CA LYS A 210 -9.62 19.60 -4.13
C LYS A 210 -9.17 18.74 -2.95
N PHE A 211 -8.96 17.45 -3.18
CA PHE A 211 -8.49 16.51 -2.16
C PHE A 211 -7.16 16.97 -1.54
N ILE A 212 -6.19 17.38 -2.36
CA ILE A 212 -4.85 17.76 -1.88
C ILE A 212 -4.89 19.03 -1.04
N LYS A 213 -5.69 20.04 -1.44
CA LYS A 213 -5.88 21.25 -0.64
C LYS A 213 -6.46 20.91 0.74
N ASP A 214 -7.48 20.07 0.78
CA ASP A 214 -8.10 19.63 2.03
C ASP A 214 -7.13 18.79 2.89
N HIS A 215 -6.39 17.88 2.26
CA HIS A 215 -5.37 17.08 2.93
C HIS A 215 -4.29 17.94 3.56
N ARG A 216 -3.75 18.93 2.82
CA ARG A 216 -2.72 19.85 3.34
C ARG A 216 -3.20 20.64 4.54
N LYS A 217 -4.42 21.18 4.48
CA LYS A 217 -5.04 21.90 5.59
C LYS A 217 -5.20 21.02 6.84
N LYS A 218 -5.61 19.75 6.66
CA LYS A 218 -5.70 18.78 7.76
C LYS A 218 -4.32 18.43 8.33
N LYS A 219 -3.33 18.20 7.46
CA LYS A 219 -1.94 17.89 7.81
C LYS A 219 -1.31 19.00 8.66
N GLU A 220 -1.44 20.25 8.24
CA GLU A 220 -0.86 21.41 8.93
C GLU A 220 -1.37 21.51 10.37
N LYS A 221 -2.69 21.35 10.58
CA LYS A 221 -3.30 21.34 11.92
C LYS A 221 -2.82 20.20 12.83
N LYS A 222 -2.23 19.16 12.27
CA LYS A 222 -1.82 17.93 12.97
C LYS A 222 -0.31 17.77 13.09
N ILE A 223 0.48 18.67 12.52
CA ILE A 223 1.93 18.50 12.44
C ILE A 223 2.59 18.54 13.82
N ASP A 224 2.16 19.46 14.70
CA ASP A 224 2.71 19.56 16.06
C ASP A 224 2.26 18.40 16.94
N GLN A 225 1.04 17.89 16.73
CA GLN A 225 0.59 16.66 17.38
C GLN A 225 1.45 15.47 16.93
N ALA A 226 1.76 15.36 15.64
CA ALA A 226 2.62 14.29 15.12
C ALA A 226 4.05 14.36 15.66
N ARG A 227 4.63 15.57 15.78
CA ARG A 227 5.96 15.77 16.40
C ARG A 227 5.98 15.31 17.86
N LYS A 228 4.97 15.70 18.64
CA LYS A 228 4.82 15.25 20.04
C LYS A 228 4.69 13.73 20.16
N ILE A 229 3.92 13.08 19.28
CA ILE A 229 3.77 11.62 19.28
C ILE A 229 5.10 10.91 19.00
N LEU A 230 5.97 11.51 18.20
CA LEU A 230 7.24 10.91 17.77
C LEU A 230 8.44 11.37 18.61
N ASP A 231 8.22 12.17 19.65
CA ASP A 231 9.26 12.85 20.44
C ASP A 231 10.29 13.56 19.53
N LEU A 232 9.80 14.39 18.60
CA LEU A 232 10.57 15.21 17.67
C LEU A 232 10.44 16.71 17.96
#